data_AF-A0A5B9PC85-F1
#
_entry.id   AF-A0A5B9PC85-F1
#
_cell.length_a   1.000
_cell.length_b   1.000
_cell.length_c   1.000
_cell.angle_alpha   90.00
_cell.angle_beta   90.00
_cell.angle_gamma   90.00
#
_symmetry.space_group_name_H-M   'P 1'
#
loop_
_entity.id
_entity.type
_entity.pdbx_description
1 polymer ?
#
loop_
_entity_poly.entity_id
_entity_poly.type
_entity_poly.pdbx_seq_one_letter_code
_entity_poly.pdbx_strand_id
1 'polypeptide(L)'
;MHSEFSESESSRCVDRRQAWTSARFRLRAQPRLASQPRWVTKTRAGLTLLELMVVLVILSIVATVALQSLQPQVDSQRFTSASRLLDEIKIASIGPQQKYQVDGTPLISGFISDVGRLPEAFTDVLTNNTNPLDSPEILSELWNAESELATRFPYGFRAGPNQPVDYSRVRIPCGWRGPYMQLAIGANALKDPWGQSPTVLSDAKGYANTVQISLPASDNDNTPEELSIDLESGKVEVTGKVLLDNPDNSTVRVALLTPQPETSLTTLVVLDDEDPMPDSFRFRDVPVGLRAIVCEVDGEKQTKYLQVPHSGLTVCFDFQNDNQAPTAATSASLESND
;
A
#
# COMPACT_ATOMS: atom_id res chain seq x y z
N MET A 1 -17.42 -51.14 18.16
CA MET A 1 -17.99 -50.29 17.10
C MET A 1 -17.13 -49.02 17.06
N HIS A 2 -15.94 -48.93 16.46
CA HIS A 2 -15.35 -49.42 15.21
C HIS A 2 -16.09 -49.00 13.93
N SER A 3 -15.69 -47.83 13.42
CA SER A 3 -15.83 -47.35 12.04
C SER A 3 -14.70 -46.30 11.84
N GLU A 4 -13.57 -46.65 11.21
CA GLU A 4 -13.30 -46.49 9.75
C GLU A 4 -13.32 -44.99 9.38
N PHE A 5 -12.20 -44.26 9.35
CA PHE A 5 -11.04 -44.32 8.45
C PHE A 5 -11.43 -44.30 6.97
N SER A 6 -11.45 -43.09 6.40
CA SER A 6 -11.44 -42.85 4.95
C SER A 6 -10.55 -41.65 4.67
N GLU A 7 -9.24 -41.90 4.63
CA GLU A 7 -8.30 -41.12 3.84
C GLU A 7 -8.59 -41.41 2.36
N SER A 8 -8.96 -40.38 1.58
CA SER A 8 -8.92 -40.49 0.13
C SER A 8 -8.45 -39.17 -0.48
N GLU A 9 -7.25 -39.24 -1.05
CA GLU A 9 -6.90 -38.68 -2.37
C GLU A 9 -6.95 -37.15 -2.52
N SER A 10 -6.05 -36.47 -3.20
CA SER A 10 -5.02 -36.92 -4.12
C SER A 10 -4.03 -35.76 -4.27
N SER A 11 -2.77 -36.04 -3.94
CA SER A 11 -1.60 -35.29 -4.35
C SER A 11 -1.64 -35.01 -5.86
N ARG A 12 -1.69 -33.73 -6.24
CA ARG A 12 -1.23 -33.26 -7.55
C ARG A 12 -0.08 -32.27 -7.36
N CYS A 13 1.08 -32.80 -6.97
CA CYS A 13 2.37 -32.17 -7.27
C CYS A 13 2.52 -32.15 -8.79
N VAL A 14 2.19 -31.02 -9.42
CA VAL A 14 2.55 -30.77 -10.81
C VAL A 14 4.04 -30.44 -10.84
N ASP A 15 4.82 -31.50 -11.01
CA ASP A 15 6.23 -31.49 -11.33
C ASP A 15 6.45 -30.80 -12.69
N ARG A 16 6.73 -29.50 -12.66
CA ARG A 16 7.24 -28.73 -13.81
C ARG A 16 8.77 -28.73 -13.82
N ARG A 17 9.37 -29.92 -13.86
CA ARG A 17 10.75 -30.13 -14.31
C ARG A 17 10.75 -30.70 -15.73
N GLN A 18 10.46 -29.86 -16.72
CA GLN A 18 10.69 -30.13 -18.14
C GLN A 18 10.90 -28.77 -18.82
N ALA A 19 11.88 -28.52 -19.68
CA ALA A 19 12.99 -29.30 -20.17
C ALA A 19 14.04 -28.28 -20.63
N TRP A 20 15.17 -28.20 -19.92
CA TRP A 20 16.36 -27.56 -20.48
C TRP A 20 16.98 -28.55 -21.47
N THR A 21 16.48 -28.54 -22.70
CA THR A 21 17.11 -29.24 -23.81
C THR A 21 18.46 -28.61 -24.09
N SER A 22 19.48 -29.28 -23.56
CA SER A 22 20.86 -29.31 -24.00
C SER A 22 21.01 -29.09 -25.51
N ALA A 23 21.24 -27.83 -25.91
CA ALA A 23 21.77 -27.51 -27.22
C ALA A 23 23.26 -27.90 -27.22
N ARG A 24 23.51 -29.15 -27.62
CA ARG A 24 24.83 -29.70 -27.90
C ARG A 24 25.60 -28.78 -28.84
N PHE A 25 26.62 -28.15 -28.27
CA PHE A 25 27.70 -27.47 -28.96
C PHE A 25 28.44 -28.50 -29.83
N ARG A 26 28.02 -28.64 -31.10
CA ARG A 26 28.74 -29.43 -32.10
C ARG A 26 29.95 -28.61 -32.58
N LEU A 27 31.09 -28.84 -31.95
CA LEU A 27 32.40 -28.57 -32.51
C LEU A 27 32.58 -29.42 -33.77
N ARG A 28 32.16 -28.90 -34.93
CA ARG A 28 32.62 -29.40 -36.22
C ARG A 28 34.01 -28.82 -36.47
N ALA A 29 35.02 -29.62 -36.17
CA ALA A 29 36.32 -29.49 -36.79
C ALA A 29 36.16 -29.68 -38.31
N GLN A 30 36.35 -28.61 -39.07
CA GLN A 30 36.66 -28.72 -40.50
C GLN A 30 38.17 -28.50 -40.68
N PRO A 31 38.89 -29.52 -41.15
CA PRO A 31 40.18 -29.32 -41.78
C PRO A 31 39.92 -29.14 -43.28
N ARG A 32 40.41 -28.05 -43.89
CA ARG A 32 41.18 -28.11 -45.15
C ARG A 32 41.52 -26.74 -45.72
N LEU A 33 42.82 -26.62 -45.98
CA LEU A 33 43.45 -26.03 -47.16
C LEU A 33 43.34 -24.51 -47.32
N ALA A 34 44.21 -23.83 -46.58
CA ALA A 34 45.33 -23.09 -47.17
C ALA A 34 45.06 -22.46 -48.55
N SER A 35 44.19 -21.45 -48.59
CA SER A 35 44.38 -20.32 -49.49
C SER A 35 45.21 -19.28 -48.75
N GLN A 36 46.49 -19.20 -49.10
CA GLN A 36 47.39 -18.15 -48.60
C GLN A 36 46.79 -16.78 -48.95
N PRO A 37 46.41 -15.93 -47.98
CA PRO A 37 46.07 -14.56 -48.30
C PRO A 37 47.35 -13.89 -48.82
N ARG A 38 47.35 -13.48 -50.09
CA ARG A 38 48.36 -12.53 -50.60
C ARG A 38 48.22 -11.28 -49.74
N TRP A 39 49.19 -11.07 -48.84
CA TRP A 39 49.35 -9.84 -48.09
C TRP A 39 49.67 -8.73 -49.09
N VAL A 40 48.63 -8.10 -49.63
CA VAL A 40 48.75 -6.80 -50.26
C VAL A 40 49.09 -5.84 -49.13
N THR A 41 50.37 -5.54 -48.98
CA THR A 41 50.85 -4.50 -48.07
C THR A 41 50.33 -3.16 -48.59
N LYS A 42 49.09 -2.82 -48.25
CA LYS A 42 48.56 -1.47 -48.41
C LYS A 42 49.49 -0.56 -47.62
N THR A 43 50.23 0.27 -48.34
CA THR A 43 50.94 1.42 -47.78
C THR A 43 49.98 2.17 -46.87
N ARG A 44 50.25 2.15 -45.56
CA ARG A 44 49.48 2.90 -44.58
C ARG A 44 49.76 4.37 -44.86
N ALA A 45 48.85 5.03 -45.58
CA ALA A 45 48.80 6.48 -45.59
C ALA A 45 48.54 6.89 -44.14
N GLY A 46 49.56 7.44 -43.48
CA GLY A 46 49.41 7.96 -42.13
C GLY A 46 48.43 9.12 -42.18
N LEU A 47 47.36 9.02 -41.39
CA LEU A 47 46.45 10.14 -41.12
C LEU A 47 47.31 11.35 -40.74
N THR A 48 47.14 12.45 -41.49
CA THR A 48 47.83 13.68 -41.15
C THR A 48 47.30 14.17 -39.80
N LEU A 49 48.16 14.82 -38.99
CA LEU A 49 47.76 15.35 -37.68
C LEU A 49 46.52 16.27 -37.79
N LEU A 50 46.43 17.02 -38.89
CA LEU A 50 45.29 17.88 -39.20
C LEU A 50 44.00 17.08 -39.44
N GLU A 51 44.07 15.97 -40.19
CA GLU A 51 42.91 15.12 -40.45
C GLU A 51 42.35 14.51 -39.16
N LEU A 52 43.23 14.07 -38.25
CA LEU A 52 42.81 13.58 -36.94
C LEU A 52 42.14 14.69 -36.11
N MET A 53 42.65 15.93 -36.16
CA MET A 53 42.04 17.06 -35.46
C MET A 53 40.64 17.37 -35.99
N VAL A 54 40.45 17.40 -37.32
CA VAL A 54 39.15 17.65 -37.95
C VAL A 54 38.14 16.55 -37.60
N VAL A 55 38.57 15.28 -37.63
CA VAL A 55 37.70 14.15 -37.26
C VAL A 55 37.24 14.25 -35.81
N LEU A 56 38.12 14.60 -34.88
CA LEU A 56 37.73 14.78 -33.47
C LEU A 56 36.71 15.90 -33.29
N VAL A 57 36.86 17.01 -34.02
CA VAL A 57 35.87 18.10 -33.99
C VAL A 57 34.51 17.61 -34.49
N ILE A 58 34.46 16.94 -35.63
CA ILE A 58 33.20 16.41 -36.18
C ILE A 58 32.57 15.39 -35.23
N LEU A 59 33.36 14.48 -34.65
CA LEU A 59 32.86 13.49 -33.70
C LEU A 59 32.28 14.14 -32.44
N SER A 60 32.91 15.20 -31.92
CA SER A 60 32.41 15.91 -30.74
C SER A 60 31.04 16.56 -30.99
N ILE A 61 30.83 17.15 -32.18
CA ILE A 61 29.56 17.75 -32.58
C ILE A 61 28.49 16.67 -32.73
N VAL A 62 28.78 15.57 -33.43
CA VAL A 62 27.81 14.47 -33.63
C VAL A 62 27.45 13.81 -32.31
N ALA A 63 28.42 13.59 -31.43
CA ALA A 63 28.18 13.04 -30.09
C ALA A 63 27.27 13.95 -29.26
N THR A 64 27.43 15.26 -29.35
CA THR A 64 26.58 16.22 -28.62
C THR A 64 25.13 16.19 -29.10
N VAL A 65 24.90 16.17 -30.42
CA VAL A 65 23.56 16.05 -31.00
C VAL A 65 22.90 14.71 -30.65
N ALA A 66 23.68 13.63 -30.64
CA ALA A 66 23.19 12.31 -30.22
C ALA A 66 22.83 12.26 -28.73
N LEU A 67 23.55 12.97 -27.85
CA LEU A 67 23.21 13.05 -26.43
C LEU A 67 21.91 13.85 -26.21
N GLN A 68 21.73 14.96 -26.92
CA GLN A 68 20.50 15.75 -26.86
C GLN A 68 19.27 14.95 -27.32
N SER A 69 19.40 14.07 -28.31
CA SER A 69 18.29 13.24 -28.76
C SER A 69 17.90 12.11 -27.80
N LEU A 70 18.79 11.75 -26.85
CA LEU A 70 18.52 10.73 -25.82
C LEU A 70 17.80 11.29 -24.59
N GLN A 71 17.88 12.60 -24.34
CA GLN A 71 17.28 13.22 -23.15
C GLN A 71 15.77 12.90 -22.99
N PRO A 72 14.92 13.03 -24.03
CA PRO A 72 13.48 12.75 -23.89
C PRO A 72 13.18 11.29 -23.51
N GLN A 73 14.04 10.34 -23.91
CA GLN A 73 13.88 8.93 -23.55
C GLN A 73 14.18 8.70 -22.07
N VAL A 74 15.24 9.33 -21.55
CA VAL A 74 15.59 9.26 -20.13
C VAL A 74 14.49 9.92 -19.29
N ASP A 75 13.97 11.06 -19.71
CA ASP A 75 12.95 11.79 -18.96
C ASP A 75 11.61 11.02 -18.93
N SER A 76 11.21 10.38 -20.04
CA SER A 76 10.04 9.49 -20.06
C SER A 76 10.18 8.29 -19.11
N GLN A 77 11.39 7.72 -19.01
CA GLN A 77 11.68 6.64 -18.06
C GLN A 77 11.63 7.12 -16.60
N ARG A 78 12.18 8.30 -16.33
CA ARG A 78 12.12 8.92 -15.00
C ARG A 78 10.69 9.25 -14.60
N PHE A 79 9.91 9.86 -15.48
CA PHE A 79 8.49 10.12 -15.25
C PHE A 79 7.71 8.86 -14.88
N THR A 80 7.88 7.79 -15.67
CA THR A 80 7.23 6.49 -15.39
C THR A 80 7.66 5.92 -14.03
N SER A 81 8.93 6.08 -13.67
CA SER A 81 9.46 5.61 -12.39
C SER A 81 8.94 6.44 -11.21
N ALA A 82 8.79 7.75 -11.37
CA ALA A 82 8.21 8.64 -10.37
C ALA A 82 6.73 8.34 -10.14
N SER A 83 5.97 8.10 -11.21
CA SER A 83 4.58 7.68 -11.11
C SER A 83 4.42 6.34 -10.38
N ARG A 84 5.30 5.36 -10.65
CA ARG A 84 5.33 4.09 -9.91
C ARG A 84 5.67 4.30 -8.43
N LEU A 85 6.64 5.17 -8.14
CA LEU A 85 7.02 5.50 -6.77
C LEU A 85 5.83 6.06 -5.98
N LEU A 86 5.09 6.99 -6.58
CA LEU A 86 3.87 7.53 -5.98
C LEU A 86 2.79 6.45 -5.76
N ASP A 87 2.59 5.56 -6.75
CA ASP A 87 1.65 4.45 -6.58
C ASP A 87 2.09 3.48 -5.47
N GLU A 88 3.40 3.20 -5.34
CA GLU A 88 3.95 2.40 -4.25
C GLU A 88 3.72 3.06 -2.88
N ILE A 89 3.92 4.38 -2.76
CA ILE A 89 3.63 5.13 -1.53
C ILE A 89 2.13 5.06 -1.21
N LYS A 90 1.26 5.21 -2.22
CA LYS A 90 -0.19 5.11 -2.06
C LYS A 90 -0.60 3.72 -1.58
N ILE A 91 -0.08 2.66 -2.21
CA ILE A 91 -0.36 1.27 -1.85
C ILE A 91 0.19 0.93 -0.46
N ALA A 92 1.38 1.42 -0.10
CA ALA A 92 1.96 1.22 1.22
C ALA A 92 1.14 1.91 2.31
N SER A 93 0.67 3.14 2.04
CA SER A 93 -0.08 3.95 3.00
C SER A 93 -1.52 3.47 3.15
N ILE A 94 -2.27 3.43 2.05
CA ILE A 94 -3.72 3.17 2.05
C ILE A 94 -4.02 1.69 1.79
N GLY A 95 -3.23 1.04 0.94
CA GLY A 95 -3.48 -0.31 0.46
C GLY A 95 -3.77 -0.39 -1.04
N PRO A 96 -3.75 -1.61 -1.62
CA PRO A 96 -4.13 -1.81 -3.01
C PRO A 96 -5.64 -1.57 -3.17
N GLN A 97 -6.00 -0.59 -4.00
CA GLN A 97 -7.39 -0.37 -4.39
C GLN A 97 -7.83 -1.50 -5.33
N GLN A 98 -9.07 -2.00 -5.17
CA GLN A 98 -9.70 -2.96 -6.09
C GLN A 98 -9.05 -4.36 -6.17
N LYS A 99 -8.20 -4.74 -5.22
CA LYS A 99 -7.76 -6.15 -5.10
C LYS A 99 -8.75 -6.91 -4.23
N TYR A 100 -9.15 -8.08 -4.70
CA TYR A 100 -10.01 -9.01 -3.98
C TYR A 100 -9.26 -10.31 -3.75
N GLN A 101 -9.53 -10.95 -2.62
CA GLN A 101 -9.11 -12.31 -2.35
C GLN A 101 -9.88 -13.29 -3.26
N VAL A 102 -9.45 -14.56 -3.26
CA VAL A 102 -10.04 -15.62 -4.09
C VAL A 102 -11.52 -15.87 -3.72
N ASP A 103 -11.90 -15.58 -2.48
CA ASP A 103 -13.27 -15.67 -1.97
C ASP A 103 -14.15 -14.47 -2.34
N GLY A 104 -13.61 -13.48 -3.07
CA GLY A 104 -14.32 -12.26 -3.45
C GLY A 104 -14.34 -11.18 -2.36
N THR A 105 -13.70 -11.40 -1.20
CA THR A 105 -13.58 -10.36 -0.17
C THR A 105 -12.54 -9.32 -0.57
N PRO A 106 -12.76 -8.02 -0.28
CA PRO A 106 -11.76 -7.00 -0.58
C PRO A 106 -10.48 -7.25 0.23
N LEU A 107 -9.33 -7.24 -0.44
CA LEU A 107 -8.03 -7.31 0.22
C LEU A 107 -7.72 -5.93 0.80
N ILE A 108 -7.89 -5.79 2.11
CA ILE A 108 -7.55 -4.55 2.82
C ILE A 108 -6.24 -4.77 3.57
N SER A 109 -5.23 -3.97 3.23
CA SER A 109 -3.88 -3.98 3.78
C SER A 109 -3.31 -2.57 3.71
N GLY A 110 -2.17 -2.32 4.32
CA GLY A 110 -1.49 -1.01 4.27
C GLY A 110 -1.46 -0.36 5.64
N PHE A 111 -0.67 0.71 5.72
CA PHE A 111 -0.38 1.41 6.98
C PHE A 111 -1.65 1.87 7.69
N ILE A 112 -2.58 2.53 7.00
CA ILE A 112 -3.83 3.05 7.59
C ILE A 112 -4.73 1.91 8.12
N SER A 113 -4.74 0.76 7.43
CA SER A 113 -5.52 -0.40 7.88
C SER A 113 -5.06 -0.92 9.23
N ASP A 114 -3.75 -1.03 9.38
CA ASP A 114 -3.11 -1.63 10.54
C ASP A 114 -2.93 -0.61 11.69
N VAL A 115 -2.62 0.65 11.40
CA VAL A 115 -2.28 1.69 12.38
C VAL A 115 -3.44 2.64 12.66
N GLY A 116 -4.39 2.79 11.73
CA GLY A 116 -5.58 3.64 11.90
C GLY A 116 -5.35 5.14 11.67
N ARG A 117 -4.15 5.56 11.26
CA ARG A 117 -3.84 6.93 10.85
C ARG A 117 -2.94 6.95 9.62
N LEU A 118 -2.79 8.12 9.01
CA LEU A 118 -1.80 8.38 7.96
C LEU A 118 -0.37 8.39 8.54
N PRO A 119 0.65 8.08 7.74
CA PRO A 119 2.04 8.15 8.20
C PRO A 119 2.43 9.59 8.54
N GLU A 120 3.25 9.77 9.56
CA GLU A 120 3.73 11.08 9.96
C GLU A 120 4.70 11.64 8.92
N ALA A 121 4.47 12.89 8.51
CA ALA A 121 5.39 13.65 7.69
C ALA A 121 6.44 14.25 8.62
N PHE A 122 7.37 13.42 9.11
CA PHE A 122 8.41 13.88 10.02
C PHE A 122 9.25 14.96 9.34
N THR A 123 9.06 16.20 9.77
CA THR A 123 9.96 17.30 9.49
C THR A 123 10.73 17.48 10.78
N ASP A 124 12.04 17.24 10.80
CA ASP A 124 12.85 17.46 11.99
C ASP A 124 12.92 18.96 12.31
N VAL A 125 11.87 19.49 12.94
CA VAL A 125 11.74 20.90 13.32
C VAL A 125 12.72 21.26 14.45
N LEU A 126 13.30 20.26 15.13
CA LEU A 126 14.16 20.48 16.28
C LEU A 126 15.64 20.60 15.92
N THR A 127 16.07 20.07 14.78
CA THR A 127 17.36 20.48 14.23
C THR A 127 17.21 21.84 13.57
N ASN A 128 17.56 22.90 14.30
CA ASN A 128 17.84 24.24 13.75
C ASN A 128 19.01 24.26 12.74
N ASN A 129 19.36 23.11 12.14
CA ASN A 129 20.36 23.00 11.10
C ASN A 129 19.69 23.34 9.77
N THR A 130 20.01 24.53 9.28
CA THR A 130 19.28 25.34 8.30
C THR A 130 19.17 24.80 6.88
N ASN A 131 19.31 23.50 6.63
CA ASN A 131 19.11 22.90 5.31
C ASN A 131 17.92 21.93 5.33
N PRO A 132 16.68 22.43 5.10
CA PRO A 132 15.50 21.58 4.92
C PRO A 132 15.59 20.60 3.73
N LEU A 133 16.63 20.69 2.90
CA LEU A 133 16.90 19.74 1.82
C LEU A 133 17.51 18.39 2.28
N ASP A 134 18.03 18.32 3.51
CA ASP A 134 18.80 17.16 3.96
C ASP A 134 18.09 16.31 5.02
N SER A 135 16.79 16.47 5.26
CA SER A 135 16.04 15.62 6.20
C SER A 135 15.58 14.32 5.52
N PRO A 136 16.25 13.16 5.71
CA PRO A 136 16.01 11.95 4.93
C PRO A 136 14.78 11.13 5.37
N GLU A 137 14.03 11.59 6.37
CA GLU A 137 13.08 10.73 7.12
C GLU A 137 11.60 11.03 6.85
N ILE A 138 11.30 11.75 5.78
CA ILE A 138 9.92 11.98 5.34
C ILE A 138 9.26 10.62 5.05
N LEU A 139 8.16 10.27 5.74
CA LEU A 139 7.45 8.99 5.64
C LEU A 139 8.23 7.75 6.15
N SER A 140 9.24 7.94 6.99
CA SER A 140 10.09 6.82 7.46
C SER A 140 9.31 5.69 8.14
N GLU A 141 8.14 5.96 8.74
CA GLU A 141 7.26 4.95 9.34
C GLU A 141 6.85 3.83 8.34
N LEU A 142 6.88 4.11 7.04
CA LEU A 142 6.52 3.14 6.01
C LEU A 142 7.59 2.05 5.82
N TRP A 143 8.85 2.27 6.19
CA TRP A 143 9.93 1.29 5.98
C TRP A 143 10.86 1.10 7.18
N ASN A 144 10.97 2.07 8.08
CA ASN A 144 11.91 2.04 9.19
C ASN A 144 11.36 1.20 10.35
N ALA A 145 11.91 0.00 10.51
CA ALA A 145 11.60 -0.90 11.62
C ALA A 145 12.05 -0.37 12.99
N GLU A 146 12.94 0.61 13.01
CA GLU A 146 13.41 1.28 14.22
C GLU A 146 12.62 2.56 14.53
N SER A 147 11.56 2.85 13.76
CA SER A 147 10.67 3.98 14.06
C SER A 147 10.06 3.84 15.45
N GLU A 148 9.76 4.99 16.07
CA GLU A 148 9.10 5.03 17.37
C GLU A 148 7.76 4.27 17.33
N LEU A 149 7.02 4.37 16.23
CA LEU A 149 5.80 3.61 16.00
C LEU A 149 6.03 2.10 15.98
N ALA A 150 7.04 1.61 15.27
CA ALA A 150 7.35 0.18 15.22
C ALA A 150 7.70 -0.38 16.60
N THR A 151 8.42 0.41 17.40
CA THR A 151 8.85 0.02 18.76
C THR A 151 7.71 0.12 19.77
N ARG A 152 6.94 1.22 19.74
CA ARG A 152 5.88 1.50 20.74
C ARG A 152 4.55 0.84 20.39
N PHE A 153 4.26 0.64 19.11
CA PHE A 153 2.99 0.11 18.61
C PHE A 153 3.18 -1.10 17.67
N PRO A 154 3.88 -2.17 18.11
CA PRO A 154 4.08 -3.36 17.30
C PRO A 154 2.76 -4.11 17.07
N TYR A 155 2.65 -4.78 15.92
CA TYR A 155 1.45 -5.54 15.57
C TYR A 155 1.05 -6.57 16.62
N GLY A 156 -0.22 -6.56 17.00
CA GLY A 156 -0.81 -7.52 17.92
C GLY A 156 -2.29 -7.23 18.18
N PHE A 157 -2.92 -8.05 19.03
CA PHE A 157 -4.29 -7.78 19.45
C PHE A 157 -4.30 -6.71 20.55
N ARG A 158 -5.12 -5.66 20.36
CA ARG A 158 -5.35 -4.61 21.34
C ARG A 158 -6.79 -4.64 21.81
N ALA A 159 -6.99 -4.41 23.11
CA ALA A 159 -8.30 -4.40 23.72
C ALA A 159 -8.91 -2.98 23.63
N GLY A 160 -10.24 -2.91 23.63
CA GLY A 160 -10.94 -1.64 23.78
C GLY A 160 -10.72 -1.00 25.17
N PRO A 161 -11.00 0.30 25.31
CA PRO A 161 -10.91 0.99 26.60
C PRO A 161 -11.90 0.42 27.62
N ASN A 162 -11.60 0.58 28.91
CA ASN A 162 -12.51 0.21 30.00
C ASN A 162 -13.39 1.37 30.50
N GLN A 163 -13.26 2.56 29.90
CA GLN A 163 -13.99 3.79 30.22
C GLN A 163 -14.28 4.61 28.95
N PRO A 164 -15.41 5.34 28.89
CA PRO A 164 -16.50 5.39 29.90
C PRO A 164 -17.36 4.12 29.95
N VAL A 165 -17.28 3.29 28.91
CA VAL A 165 -17.93 1.97 28.83
C VAL A 165 -16.85 0.90 28.70
N ASP A 166 -17.08 -0.26 29.31
CA ASP A 166 -16.14 -1.39 29.22
C ASP A 166 -16.21 -2.07 27.84
N TYR A 167 -15.19 -1.84 27.03
CA TYR A 167 -14.92 -2.51 25.76
C TYR A 167 -13.69 -3.44 25.83
N SER A 168 -13.18 -3.76 27.02
CA SER A 168 -11.97 -4.57 27.21
C SER A 168 -12.05 -5.98 26.61
N ARG A 169 -13.27 -6.49 26.40
CA ARG A 169 -13.53 -7.77 25.72
C ARG A 169 -13.36 -7.70 24.20
N VAL A 170 -13.51 -6.52 23.61
CA VAL A 170 -13.35 -6.32 22.16
C VAL A 170 -11.87 -6.26 21.86
N ARG A 171 -11.40 -7.18 21.02
CA ARG A 171 -10.00 -7.23 20.57
C ARG A 171 -9.90 -7.04 19.07
N ILE A 172 -9.05 -6.13 18.63
CA ILE A 172 -8.76 -5.89 17.20
C ILE A 172 -7.26 -6.13 16.97
N PRO A 173 -6.86 -6.88 15.92
CA PRO A 173 -5.47 -6.94 15.50
C PRO A 173 -5.09 -5.63 14.82
N CYS A 174 -4.11 -4.91 15.40
CA CYS A 174 -3.62 -3.65 14.90
C CYS A 174 -2.16 -3.43 15.31
N GLY A 175 -1.55 -2.38 14.78
CA GLY A 175 -0.15 -2.02 15.02
C GLY A 175 0.73 -2.20 13.80
N TRP A 176 1.96 -1.71 13.90
CA TRP A 176 2.91 -1.74 12.80
C TRP A 176 3.30 -3.19 12.47
N ARG A 177 2.88 -3.66 11.28
CA ARG A 177 3.07 -5.06 10.85
C ARG A 177 4.42 -5.29 10.17
N GLY A 178 5.09 -4.25 9.71
CA GLY A 178 6.35 -4.36 9.01
C GLY A 178 6.58 -3.19 8.07
N PRO A 179 7.71 -3.18 7.35
CA PRO A 179 7.92 -2.27 6.25
C PRO A 179 6.81 -2.46 5.21
N TYR A 180 5.97 -1.45 5.03
CA TYR A 180 4.95 -1.39 3.99
C TYR A 180 5.54 -1.00 2.64
N MET A 181 6.73 -0.39 2.65
CA MET A 181 7.51 -0.05 1.47
C MET A 181 8.90 -0.68 1.54
N GLN A 182 9.42 -1.13 0.41
CA GLN A 182 10.79 -1.62 0.29
C GLN A 182 11.64 -0.56 -0.39
N LEU A 183 12.67 -0.09 0.31
CA LEU A 183 13.67 0.79 -0.31
C LEU A 183 14.66 -0.01 -1.16
N ALA A 184 15.32 0.69 -2.08
CA ALA A 184 16.46 0.13 -2.79
C ALA A 184 17.55 -0.35 -1.80
N ILE A 185 18.28 -1.39 -2.18
CA ILE A 185 19.32 -1.97 -1.32
C ILE A 185 20.36 -0.89 -0.97
N GLY A 186 20.56 -0.66 0.33
CA GLY A 186 21.50 0.35 0.84
C GLY A 186 20.94 1.77 0.89
N ALA A 187 19.70 2.00 0.40
CA ALA A 187 19.03 3.27 0.58
C ALA A 187 18.43 3.37 1.99
N ASN A 188 18.64 4.50 2.64
CA ASN A 188 18.05 4.86 3.94
C ASN A 188 16.97 5.94 3.82
N ALA A 189 16.77 6.48 2.61
CA ALA A 189 15.83 7.55 2.32
C ALA A 189 15.08 7.26 1.03
N LEU A 190 13.83 7.74 0.98
CA LEU A 190 13.03 7.71 -0.23
C LEU A 190 13.50 8.81 -1.19
N LYS A 191 14.00 8.41 -2.36
CA LYS A 191 14.45 9.33 -3.41
C LYS A 191 13.69 9.07 -4.69
N ASP A 192 13.34 10.14 -5.38
CA ASP A 192 12.74 10.10 -6.70
C ASP A 192 13.80 9.76 -7.78
N PRO A 193 13.39 9.60 -9.05
CA PRO A 193 14.30 9.31 -10.16
C PRO A 193 15.32 10.42 -10.50
N TRP A 194 15.17 11.61 -9.91
CA TRP A 194 16.12 12.73 -10.00
C TRP A 194 17.01 12.83 -8.76
N GLY A 195 16.85 11.95 -7.78
CA GLY A 195 17.62 11.94 -6.53
C GLY A 195 17.12 12.92 -5.48
N GLN A 196 15.94 13.52 -5.67
CA GLN A 196 15.31 14.43 -4.72
C GLN A 196 14.36 13.66 -3.79
N SER A 197 14.14 14.15 -2.58
CA SER A 197 13.11 13.60 -1.70
C SER A 197 11.74 14.11 -2.16
N PRO A 198 10.68 13.28 -2.17
CA PRO A 198 9.32 13.76 -2.42
C PRO A 198 8.92 14.83 -1.40
N THR A 199 8.23 15.87 -1.86
CA THR A 199 7.63 16.88 -0.98
C THR A 199 6.36 16.30 -0.38
N VAL A 200 6.21 16.37 0.93
CA VAL A 200 5.00 15.90 1.62
C VAL A 200 4.29 17.09 2.24
N LEU A 201 3.05 17.31 1.82
CA LEU A 201 2.15 18.27 2.43
C LEU A 201 1.43 17.56 3.57
N SER A 202 1.63 18.05 4.78
CA SER A 202 1.02 17.48 5.97
C SER A 202 -0.27 18.23 6.37
N ASP A 203 -1.16 17.53 7.07
CA ASP A 203 -2.29 18.17 7.74
C ASP A 203 -1.86 18.94 9.01
N ALA A 204 -2.82 19.55 9.70
CA ALA A 204 -2.57 20.29 10.94
C ALA A 204 -2.03 19.41 12.09
N LYS A 205 -2.15 18.08 11.98
CA LYS A 205 -1.65 17.10 12.96
C LYS A 205 -0.27 16.56 12.57
N GLY A 206 0.28 16.94 11.42
CA GLY A 206 1.57 16.47 10.93
C GLY A 206 1.50 15.16 10.16
N TYR A 207 0.32 14.68 9.79
CA TYR A 207 0.21 13.48 8.95
C TYR A 207 0.33 13.81 7.48
N ALA A 208 0.97 12.93 6.72
CA ALA A 208 1.12 13.07 5.28
C ALA A 208 -0.24 13.00 4.58
N ASN A 209 -0.65 14.13 4.02
CA ASN A 209 -1.89 14.27 3.29
C ASN A 209 -1.64 14.09 1.79
N THR A 210 -0.77 14.91 1.22
CA THR A 210 -0.42 14.87 -0.20
C THR A 210 1.05 14.61 -0.35
N VAL A 211 1.44 13.74 -1.28
CA VAL A 211 2.84 13.53 -1.66
C VAL A 211 3.03 14.03 -3.07
N GLN A 212 4.07 14.83 -3.27
CA GLN A 212 4.38 15.49 -4.54
C GLN A 212 5.82 15.20 -4.98
N ILE A 213 6.02 15.03 -6.28
CA ILE A 213 7.32 14.97 -6.94
C ILE A 213 7.38 16.10 -7.96
N SER A 214 8.37 16.98 -7.81
CA SER A 214 8.61 18.08 -8.73
C SER A 214 9.38 17.57 -9.96
N LEU A 215 8.81 17.76 -11.14
CA LEU A 215 9.46 17.46 -12.40
C LEU A 215 10.29 18.67 -12.86
N PRO A 216 11.47 18.45 -13.46
CA PRO A 216 12.22 19.56 -14.06
C PRO A 216 11.37 20.21 -15.15
N ALA A 217 11.39 21.54 -15.18
CA ALA A 217 10.73 22.34 -16.22
C ALA A 217 11.14 21.84 -17.62
N SER A 218 10.15 21.62 -18.48
CA SER A 218 10.37 21.42 -19.91
C SER A 218 10.81 22.74 -20.53
N ASP A 219 11.70 22.72 -21.53
CA ASP A 219 12.45 23.87 -22.09
C ASP A 219 11.63 25.13 -22.49
N ASN A 220 10.30 25.06 -22.50
CA ASN A 220 9.41 26.18 -22.85
C ASN A 220 8.39 26.57 -21.76
N ASP A 221 8.35 25.86 -20.63
CA ASP A 221 7.45 26.18 -19.52
C ASP A 221 8.24 26.42 -18.24
N ASN A 222 8.23 27.65 -17.74
CA ASN A 222 8.93 28.02 -16.51
C ASN A 222 8.23 27.48 -15.25
N THR A 223 7.08 26.81 -15.40
CA THR A 223 6.38 26.20 -14.28
C THR A 223 6.78 24.71 -14.18
N PRO A 224 7.39 24.27 -13.06
CA PRO A 224 7.67 22.86 -12.87
C PRO A 224 6.34 22.09 -12.84
N GLU A 225 6.28 21.00 -13.59
CA GLU A 225 5.14 20.08 -13.54
C GLU A 225 5.21 19.29 -12.22
N GLU A 226 4.08 19.11 -11.54
CA GLU A 226 4.03 18.39 -10.27
C GLU A 226 3.19 17.13 -10.42
N LEU A 227 3.77 15.98 -10.05
CA LEU A 227 3.02 14.75 -9.86
C LEU A 227 2.60 14.65 -8.40
N SER A 228 1.30 14.57 -8.15
CA SER A 228 0.78 14.48 -6.79
C SER A 228 -0.15 13.29 -6.61
N ILE A 229 -0.17 12.76 -5.38
CA ILE A 229 -1.17 11.80 -4.92
C ILE A 229 -1.78 12.30 -3.62
N ASP A 230 -3.08 12.07 -3.49
CA ASP A 230 -3.86 12.36 -2.29
C ASP A 230 -4.02 11.09 -1.45
N LEU A 231 -3.65 11.18 -0.17
CA LEU A 231 -3.76 10.11 0.81
C LEU A 231 -5.02 10.22 1.69
N GLU A 232 -5.82 11.30 1.62
CA GLU A 232 -7.08 11.44 2.40
C GLU A 232 -8.09 10.36 2.05
N SER A 233 -8.02 9.80 0.84
CA SER A 233 -8.88 8.69 0.39
C SER A 233 -8.81 7.43 1.26
N GLY A 234 -7.88 7.37 2.24
CA GLY A 234 -7.84 6.34 3.28
C GLY A 234 -8.88 6.49 4.40
N LYS A 235 -9.69 7.56 4.40
CA LYS A 235 -10.79 7.78 5.34
C LYS A 235 -12.13 7.74 4.62
N VAL A 236 -13.11 7.10 5.23
CA VAL A 236 -14.44 6.88 4.64
C VAL A 236 -15.56 7.13 5.63
N GLU A 237 -16.78 7.23 5.13
CA GLU A 237 -17.98 7.27 5.94
C GLU A 237 -18.47 5.84 6.22
N VAL A 238 -18.84 5.57 7.47
CA VAL A 238 -19.52 4.33 7.86
C VAL A 238 -20.90 4.70 8.38
N THR A 239 -21.93 4.16 7.74
CA THR A 239 -23.33 4.41 8.09
C THR A 239 -23.99 3.13 8.53
N GLY A 240 -25.11 3.24 9.23
CA GLY A 240 -25.87 2.05 9.55
C GLY A 240 -27.22 2.31 10.16
N LYS A 241 -27.91 1.21 10.46
CA LYS A 241 -29.20 1.21 11.14
C LYS A 241 -29.20 0.23 12.30
N VAL A 242 -29.97 0.56 13.34
CA VAL A 242 -30.25 -0.30 14.48
C VAL A 242 -31.73 -0.64 14.44
N LEU A 243 -32.05 -1.91 14.22
CA LEU A 243 -33.43 -2.40 14.23
C LEU A 243 -33.83 -2.74 15.66
N LEU A 244 -34.87 -2.07 16.14
CA LEU A 244 -35.37 -2.16 17.51
C LEU A 244 -36.85 -2.51 17.49
N ASP A 245 -37.30 -3.33 18.44
CA ASP A 245 -38.72 -3.65 18.60
C ASP A 245 -39.52 -2.45 19.14
N ASN A 246 -38.90 -1.58 19.94
CA ASN A 246 -39.52 -0.39 20.50
C ASN A 246 -38.52 0.79 20.55
N PRO A 247 -38.35 1.53 19.44
CA PRO A 247 -37.32 2.58 19.34
C PRO A 247 -37.56 3.74 20.30
N ASP A 248 -38.81 4.04 20.66
CA ASP A 248 -39.16 5.23 21.46
C ASP A 248 -38.71 5.16 22.93
N ASN A 249 -38.41 3.98 23.43
CA ASN A 249 -38.06 3.76 24.84
C ASN A 249 -36.69 3.08 25.04
N SER A 250 -35.95 2.88 23.95
CA SER A 250 -34.65 2.21 23.99
C SER A 250 -33.53 3.24 24.02
N THR A 251 -32.54 3.02 24.87
CA THR A 251 -31.30 3.80 24.88
C THR A 251 -30.28 3.12 23.99
N VAL A 252 -29.96 3.74 22.85
CA VAL A 252 -29.01 3.21 21.87
C VAL A 252 -27.69 3.97 21.97
N ARG A 253 -26.60 3.24 22.06
CA ARG A 253 -25.24 3.77 21.89
C ARG A 253 -24.51 2.94 20.86
N VAL A 254 -23.97 3.61 19.84
CA VAL A 254 -23.10 2.97 18.86
C VAL A 254 -21.70 3.54 19.03
N ALA A 255 -20.73 2.65 19.19
CA ALA A 255 -19.32 2.97 19.36
C ALA A 255 -18.51 2.27 18.28
N LEU A 256 -17.74 3.03 17.51
CA LEU A 256 -16.78 2.49 16.56
C LEU A 256 -15.38 2.53 17.17
N LEU A 257 -14.72 1.38 17.21
CA LEU A 257 -13.37 1.23 17.74
C LEU A 257 -12.35 1.24 16.60
N THR A 258 -11.45 2.22 16.63
CA THR A 258 -10.35 2.38 15.67
C THR A 258 -8.99 2.28 16.35
N PRO A 259 -7.94 1.79 15.66
CA PRO A 259 -6.58 1.91 16.17
C PRO A 259 -6.15 3.39 16.19
N GLN A 260 -5.54 3.84 17.29
CA GLN A 260 -4.93 5.17 17.37
C GLN A 260 -3.63 5.09 18.17
N PRO A 261 -2.46 5.21 17.54
CA PRO A 261 -1.18 5.02 18.21
C PRO A 261 -0.81 6.16 19.19
N GLU A 262 -1.42 7.34 19.05
CA GLU A 262 -1.02 8.55 19.79
C GLU A 262 -1.56 8.61 21.23
N THR A 263 -2.80 8.18 21.44
CA THR A 263 -3.51 8.38 22.70
C THR A 263 -3.24 7.26 23.69
N SER A 264 -2.98 6.04 23.21
CA SER A 264 -2.63 4.91 24.05
C SER A 264 -2.06 3.75 23.24
N LEU A 265 -0.87 3.27 23.59
CA LEU A 265 -0.23 2.09 22.96
C LEU A 265 -1.05 0.80 23.10
N THR A 266 -2.07 0.82 23.97
CA THR A 266 -2.87 -0.34 24.37
C THR A 266 -4.34 -0.24 24.01
N THR A 267 -4.83 0.93 23.57
CA THR A 267 -6.26 1.24 23.63
C THR A 267 -6.78 1.79 22.32
N LEU A 268 -7.87 1.19 21.84
CA LEU A 268 -8.64 1.66 20.69
C LEU A 268 -9.35 2.98 21.04
N VAL A 269 -9.57 3.84 20.05
CA VAL A 269 -10.36 5.06 20.24
C VAL A 269 -11.80 4.82 19.85
N VAL A 270 -12.70 5.36 20.68
CA VAL A 270 -14.14 5.27 20.52
C VAL A 270 -14.61 6.52 19.80
N LEU A 271 -15.21 6.33 18.63
CA LEU A 271 -16.03 7.34 17.99
C LEU A 271 -17.48 7.08 18.45
N ASP A 272 -18.06 8.06 19.15
CA ASP A 272 -19.49 8.07 19.46
C ASP A 272 -20.26 8.62 18.26
N ASP A 273 -21.51 8.17 18.09
CA ASP A 273 -22.37 8.56 16.98
C ASP A 273 -22.59 10.09 16.92
N GLU A 274 -22.45 10.66 15.71
CA GLU A 274 -22.64 12.09 15.47
C GLU A 274 -24.13 12.46 15.28
N ASP A 275 -24.99 11.47 14.99
CA ASP A 275 -26.41 11.69 14.68
C ASP A 275 -27.31 11.27 15.86
N PRO A 276 -28.20 12.14 16.38
CA PRO A 276 -29.10 11.79 17.48
C PRO A 276 -30.32 10.93 17.05
N MET A 277 -30.34 10.36 15.84
CA MET A 277 -31.45 9.51 15.41
C MET A 277 -31.36 8.12 16.06
N PRO A 278 -32.40 7.65 16.76
CA PRO A 278 -32.32 6.40 17.54
C PRO A 278 -32.18 5.13 16.67
N ASP A 279 -32.46 5.20 15.37
CA ASP A 279 -32.49 4.07 14.45
C ASP A 279 -31.33 4.06 13.43
N SER A 280 -30.47 5.09 13.41
CA SER A 280 -29.38 5.19 12.45
C SER A 280 -28.16 5.88 13.02
N PHE A 281 -26.98 5.44 12.58
CA PHE A 281 -25.71 6.01 13.02
C PHE A 281 -24.84 6.39 11.84
N ARG A 282 -23.94 7.35 12.07
CA ARG A 282 -23.00 7.83 11.07
C ARG A 282 -21.66 8.18 11.70
N PHE A 283 -20.61 7.56 11.20
CA PHE A 283 -19.22 7.88 11.53
C PHE A 283 -18.53 8.45 10.30
N ARG A 284 -17.93 9.64 10.44
CA ARG A 284 -17.09 10.26 9.42
C ARG A 284 -15.63 10.00 9.71
N ASP A 285 -14.79 10.23 8.69
CA ASP A 285 -13.34 10.13 8.79
C ASP A 285 -12.82 8.78 9.33
N VAL A 286 -13.56 7.70 9.05
CA VAL A 286 -13.22 6.36 9.53
C VAL A 286 -12.06 5.82 8.69
N PRO A 287 -10.91 5.50 9.29
CA PRO A 287 -9.80 4.93 8.53
C PRO A 287 -10.19 3.55 7.98
N VAL A 288 -9.89 3.27 6.71
CA VAL A 288 -10.08 1.95 6.08
C VAL A 288 -9.33 0.87 6.86
N GLY A 289 -9.85 -0.36 6.88
CA GLY A 289 -9.23 -1.47 7.62
C GLY A 289 -10.20 -2.26 8.49
N LEU A 290 -9.66 -3.17 9.31
CA LEU A 290 -10.47 -3.94 10.26
C LEU A 290 -10.85 -3.08 11.46
N ARG A 291 -12.14 -2.98 11.75
CA ARG A 291 -12.72 -2.23 12.85
C ARG A 291 -13.69 -3.10 13.64
N ALA A 292 -14.06 -2.64 14.83
CA ALA A 292 -15.17 -3.22 15.57
C ALA A 292 -16.20 -2.13 15.84
N ILE A 293 -17.47 -2.44 15.58
CA ILE A 293 -18.59 -1.61 16.03
C ILE A 293 -19.27 -2.35 17.16
N VAL A 294 -19.48 -1.64 18.26
CA VAL A 294 -20.24 -2.11 19.41
C VAL A 294 -21.51 -1.29 19.47
N CYS A 295 -22.64 -1.97 19.42
CA CYS A 295 -23.94 -1.37 19.68
C CYS A 295 -24.42 -1.84 21.05
N GLU A 296 -24.81 -0.89 21.89
CA GLU A 296 -25.39 -1.11 23.20
C GLU A 296 -26.84 -0.61 23.19
N VAL A 297 -27.78 -1.50 23.50
CA VAL A 297 -29.22 -1.22 23.59
C VAL A 297 -29.68 -1.64 24.98
N ASP A 298 -30.10 -0.69 25.81
CA ASP A 298 -30.58 -0.92 27.18
C ASP A 298 -29.64 -1.79 28.05
N GLY A 299 -28.33 -1.63 27.83
CA GLY A 299 -27.26 -2.35 28.53
C GLY A 299 -26.86 -3.69 27.92
N GLU A 300 -27.61 -4.19 26.92
CA GLU A 300 -27.21 -5.34 26.11
C GLU A 300 -26.24 -4.92 25.01
N LYS A 301 -25.14 -5.65 24.83
CA LYS A 301 -24.08 -5.31 23.87
C LYS A 301 -24.00 -6.34 22.75
N GLN A 302 -24.07 -5.88 21.51
CA GLN A 302 -23.66 -6.65 20.34
C GLN A 302 -22.39 -6.05 19.73
N THR A 303 -21.44 -6.91 19.33
CA THR A 303 -20.20 -6.50 18.68
C THR A 303 -20.12 -7.11 17.28
N LYS A 304 -19.82 -6.29 16.28
CA LYS A 304 -19.54 -6.73 14.90
C LYS A 304 -18.14 -6.31 14.49
N TYR A 305 -17.39 -7.25 13.94
CA TYR A 305 -16.09 -6.99 13.32
C TYR A 305 -16.30 -6.74 11.83
N LEU A 306 -15.72 -5.66 11.33
CA LEU A 306 -16.00 -5.15 10.00
C LEU A 306 -14.70 -4.83 9.28
N GLN A 307 -14.61 -5.21 8.01
CA GLN A 307 -13.57 -4.73 7.11
C GLN A 307 -14.12 -3.51 6.39
N VAL A 308 -13.66 -2.32 6.75
CA VAL A 308 -14.09 -1.05 6.14
C VAL A 308 -13.33 -0.84 4.83
N PRO A 309 -13.99 -0.90 3.66
CA PRO A 309 -13.33 -0.71 2.38
C PRO A 309 -13.25 0.78 2.01
N HIS A 310 -12.46 1.07 0.97
CA HIS A 310 -12.29 2.43 0.41
C HIS A 310 -13.59 3.07 -0.10
N SER A 311 -14.63 2.27 -0.36
CA SER A 311 -15.95 2.77 -0.80
C SER A 311 -16.86 3.18 0.36
N GLY A 312 -16.44 3.02 1.61
CA GLY A 312 -17.32 3.10 2.77
C GLY A 312 -18.11 1.82 2.99
N LEU A 313 -18.86 1.77 4.10
CA LEU A 313 -19.62 0.59 4.52
C LEU A 313 -20.96 0.99 5.13
N THR A 314 -22.03 0.27 4.80
CA THR A 314 -23.31 0.34 5.50
C THR A 314 -23.52 -0.91 6.34
N VAL A 315 -23.85 -0.74 7.61
CA VAL A 315 -23.97 -1.83 8.60
C VAL A 315 -25.37 -1.84 9.20
N CYS A 316 -25.97 -3.02 9.37
CA CYS A 316 -27.24 -3.16 10.07
C CYS A 316 -27.04 -3.97 11.35
N PHE A 317 -27.58 -3.49 12.48
CA PHE A 317 -27.70 -4.24 13.72
C PHE A 317 -29.15 -4.67 13.91
N ASP A 318 -29.36 -5.91 14.34
CA ASP A 318 -30.68 -6.46 14.58
C ASP A 318 -30.75 -6.94 16.03
N PHE A 319 -31.56 -6.25 16.82
CA PHE A 319 -31.81 -6.55 18.23
C PHE A 319 -33.24 -7.09 18.44
N GLN A 320 -33.90 -7.56 17.37
CA GLN A 320 -35.17 -8.28 17.51
C GLN A 320 -35.00 -9.41 18.51
N ASN A 321 -35.92 -9.48 19.47
CA ASN A 321 -35.85 -10.42 20.58
C ASN A 321 -35.57 -11.88 20.12
N ASP A 322 -34.34 -12.36 20.36
CA ASP A 322 -33.93 -13.78 20.22
C ASP A 322 -34.75 -14.75 21.12
N ASN A 323 -35.75 -14.24 21.86
CA ASN A 323 -36.73 -15.03 22.59
C ASN A 323 -37.69 -15.83 21.69
N GLN A 324 -37.63 -15.69 20.37
CA GLN A 324 -38.13 -16.75 19.49
C GLN A 324 -37.13 -17.91 19.52
N ALA A 325 -37.41 -18.89 20.39
CA ALA A 325 -36.72 -20.18 20.40
C ALA A 325 -36.45 -20.66 18.96
N PRO A 326 -35.26 -21.22 18.67
CA PRO A 326 -34.87 -21.62 17.32
C PRO A 326 -35.95 -22.56 16.77
N THR A 327 -36.81 -22.02 15.91
CA THR A 327 -37.87 -22.81 15.28
C THR A 327 -37.13 -23.73 14.33
N ALA A 328 -37.09 -25.02 14.68
CA ALA A 328 -36.28 -26.05 14.04
C ALA A 328 -36.26 -25.86 12.52
N ALA A 329 -35.04 -25.74 11.98
CA ALA A 329 -34.77 -25.46 10.58
C ALA A 329 -35.64 -26.32 9.65
N THR A 330 -36.56 -25.68 8.93
CA THR A 330 -37.19 -26.23 7.74
C THR A 330 -36.09 -26.44 6.70
N SER A 331 -35.75 -27.72 6.46
CA SER A 331 -34.86 -28.17 5.41
C SER A 331 -35.31 -27.63 4.05
N ALA A 332 -34.57 -26.65 3.52
CA ALA A 332 -34.73 -26.17 2.16
C ALA A 332 -34.24 -27.23 1.17
N SER A 333 -35.20 -27.81 0.45
CA SER A 333 -35.00 -28.65 -0.72
C SER A 333 -34.33 -27.87 -1.84
N LEU A 334 -33.20 -28.39 -2.32
CA LEU A 334 -32.56 -28.00 -3.58
C LEU A 334 -33.50 -28.34 -4.75
N GLU A 335 -34.11 -27.33 -5.35
CA GLU A 335 -34.63 -27.44 -6.72
C GLU A 335 -33.46 -27.28 -7.70
N SER A 336 -33.11 -28.38 -8.36
CA SER A 336 -32.28 -28.39 -9.56
C SER A 336 -33.09 -27.84 -10.74
N ASN A 337 -32.63 -26.75 -11.35
CA ASN A 337 -33.05 -26.39 -12.70
C ASN A 337 -32.00 -26.90 -13.69
N ASP A 338 -32.47 -27.82 -14.53
CA ASP A 338 -31.86 -28.23 -15.81
C ASP A 338 -31.87 -27.10 -16.85
#